data_AF-A0A9E5E350-F1
#
_entry.id   AF-A0A9E5E350-F1
#
_cell.length_a   1.000
_cell.length_b   1.000
_cell.length_c   1.000
_cell.angle_alpha   90.00
_cell.angle_beta   90.00
_cell.angle_gamma   90.00
#
_symmetry.space_group_name_H-M   'P 1'
#
loop_
_entity.id
_entity.type
_entity.pdbx_description
1 polymer ?
#
loop_
_entity_poly.entity_id
_entity_poly.type
_entity_poly.pdbx_seq_one_letter_code
_entity_poly.pdbx_strand_id
1 'polypeptide(L)' 'MLARPKDADEKFQVAADSAELIVAKQRNGPVGELKLTFLRDITRFENYTQ' A
#
# COMPACT_ATOMS: atom_id res chain seq x y z
N MET A 1 -26.30 11.23 19.74
CA MET A 1 -25.40 10.97 18.60
C MET A 1 -23.98 11.27 19.05
N LEU A 2 -23.13 10.26 19.23
CA LEU A 2 -21.71 10.53 19.51
C LEU A 2 -21.10 11.13 18.23
N ALA A 3 -20.80 12.42 18.26
CA ALA A 3 -20.07 13.08 17.19
C ALA A 3 -18.67 12.46 17.11
N ARG A 4 -18.27 12.03 15.90
CA ARG A 4 -16.89 11.63 15.64
C ARG A 4 -15.98 12.86 15.87
N PRO A 5 -14.96 12.77 16.72
CA PRO A 5 -14.00 13.87 16.93
C PRO A 5 -13.34 14.27 15.61
N LYS A 6 -13.20 15.58 15.36
CA LYS A 6 -12.62 16.12 14.11
C LYS A 6 -11.14 15.78 13.92
N ASP A 7 -10.45 15.39 15.00
CA ASP A 7 -9.01 15.10 14.98
C ASP A 7 -8.72 13.60 14.78
N ALA A 8 -9.74 12.79 14.46
CA ALA A 8 -9.60 11.35 14.29
C ALA A 8 -9.09 10.93 12.89
N ASP A 9 -9.08 11.84 11.91
CA ASP A 9 -8.79 11.48 10.51
C ASP A 9 -7.28 11.28 10.21
N GLU A 10 -6.38 11.86 11.00
CA GLU A 10 -4.93 11.79 10.71
C GLU A 10 -4.26 10.49 11.18
N LYS A 11 -4.80 9.82 12.20
CA LYS A 11 -4.15 8.65 12.83
C LYS A 11 -4.44 7.32 12.14
N PHE A 12 -5.31 7.31 11.13
CA PHE A 12 -5.70 6.12 10.38
C PHE A 12 -5.43 6.28 8.88
N GLN A 13 -4.28 6.84 8.48
CA GLN A 13 -3.82 6.70 7.10
C GLN A 13 -3.46 5.22 6.86
N VAL A 14 -4.43 4.45 6.34
CA VAL A 14 -4.36 2.98 6.25
C VAL A 14 -3.50 2.49 5.08
N ALA A 15 -3.15 3.35 4.13
CA ALA A 15 -2.35 2.96 2.97
C ALA A 15 -1.26 4.00 2.74
N ALA A 16 -0.02 3.59 2.43
CA ALA A 16 1.05 4.49 1.99
C ALA A 16 1.07 4.61 0.45
N ASP A 17 1.70 5.64 -0.13
CA ASP A 17 1.79 5.81 -1.59
C ASP A 17 2.75 4.81 -2.25
N SER A 18 3.59 4.15 -1.44
CA SER A 18 4.45 3.04 -1.87
C SER A 18 4.08 1.76 -1.13
N ALA A 19 4.09 0.64 -1.84
CA ALA A 19 3.87 -0.69 -1.30
C ALA A 19 5.02 -1.63 -1.65
N GLU A 20 5.32 -2.55 -0.75
CA GLU A 20 6.32 -3.59 -0.93
C GLU A 20 5.63 -4.92 -1.17
N LEU A 21 5.86 -5.51 -2.34
CA LEU A 21 5.34 -6.82 -2.71
C LEU A 21 6.42 -7.87 -2.48
N ILE A 22 6.12 -8.84 -1.61
CA ILE A 22 7.05 -9.92 -1.24
C ILE A 22 6.66 -11.20 -1.98
N VAL A 23 7.54 -11.68 -2.84
CA VAL A 23 7.46 -12.99 -3.48
C VAL A 23 8.17 -14.00 -2.60
N ALA A 24 7.45 -14.56 -1.62
CA ALA A 24 8.03 -15.47 -0.64
C ALA A 24 8.34 -16.88 -1.19
N LYS A 25 7.66 -17.31 -2.26
CA LYS A 25 7.87 -18.64 -2.86
C LYS A 25 7.53 -18.65 -4.34
N GLN A 26 8.47 -19.13 -5.15
CA GLN A 26 8.27 -19.39 -6.57
C GLN A 26 8.83 -20.78 -6.91
N ARG A 27 8.06 -21.60 -7.64
CA ARG A 27 8.45 -23.01 -7.92
C ARG A 27 9.69 -23.13 -8.81
N ASN A 28 9.78 -22.25 -9.81
CA ASN A 28 10.80 -22.29 -10.86
C ASN A 28 11.35 -20.88 -11.15
N GLY A 29 11.64 -20.10 -10.10
CA GLY A 29 12.10 -18.73 -10.30
C GLY A 29 12.56 -18.05 -9.03
N PRO A 30 13.07 -16.81 -9.14
CA PRO A 30 13.61 -16.06 -8.03
C PRO A 30 12.52 -15.56 -7.08
N VAL A 31 12.78 -15.71 -5.78
CA VAL A 31 12.04 -15.01 -4.72
C VAL A 31 12.65 -13.64 -4.47
N GLY A 32 11.90 -12.74 -3.84
CA GLY A 32 12.40 -11.41 -3.50
C GLY A 32 11.31 -10.40 -3.23
N GLU A 33 11.72 -9.14 -3.11
CA GLU A 33 10.86 -8.01 -2.81
C GLU A 33 10.88 -7.05 -3.98
N LEU A 34 9.73 -6.46 -4.30
CA LEU A 34 9.62 -5.45 -5.34
C LEU A 34 8.69 -4.33 -4.91
N LYS A 35 9.06 -3.11 -5.28
CA LYS A 35 8.31 -1.90 -4.91
C LYS A 35 7.25 -1.59 -5.96
N LEU A 36 6.08 -1.19 -5.50
CA LEU A 36 4.95 -0.72 -6.31
C LEU A 36 4.48 0.64 -5.81
N THR A 37 3.82 1.39 -6.68
CA THR A 37 3.11 2.62 -6.30
C THR A 37 1.64 2.29 -6.03
N PHE A 38 1.07 2.76 -4.92
CA PHE A 38 -0.34 2.56 -4.59
C PHE A 38 -1.14 3.86 -4.70
N LEU A 39 -2.01 3.93 -5.70
CA LEU A 39 -2.92 5.04 -5.96
C LEU A 39 -4.18 4.88 -5.10
N ARG A 40 -4.22 5.57 -3.96
CA ARG A 40 -5.29 5.43 -2.95
C ARG A 40 -6.67 5.81 -3.48
N ASP A 41 -6.75 6.87 -4.27
CA ASP A 41 -8.03 7.43 -4.77
C ASP A 41 -8.82 6.45 -5.62
N ILE A 42 -8.12 5.55 -6.31
CA ILE A 42 -8.71 4.55 -7.20
C ILE A 42 -8.37 3.11 -6.77
N THR A 43 -7.74 2.92 -5.61
CA THR A 43 -7.32 1.60 -5.09
C THR A 43 -6.54 0.76 -6.11
N ARG A 44 -5.55 1.38 -6.77
CA ARG A 44 -4.81 0.76 -7.88
C ARG A 44 -3.30 0.68 -7.60
N PHE A 45 -2.69 -0.45 -7.95
CA PHE A 45 -1.23 -0.59 -7.98
C PHE A 45 -0.70 -0.28 -9.37
N GLU A 46 0.40 0.46 -9.42
CA GLU A 46 1.14 0.80 -10.64
C GLU A 46 2.60 0.40 -10.51
N ASN A 47 3.28 0.28 -11.67
CA ASN A 47 4.72 0.06 -11.70
C ASN A 47 5.44 1.21 -10.99
N TYR A 48 6.43 0.88 -10.17
CA TYR A 48 7.26 1.89 -9.52
C TYR A 48 8.24 2.49 -10.54
N THR A 49 8.23 3.82 -10.68
CA THR A 49 9.15 4.60 -11.51
C THR A 49 9.87 5.63 -10.64
N GLN A 50 11.20 5.72 -10.74
CA GLN A 50 12.04 6.67 -10.00
C GLN A 50 12.15 8.02 -10.73
#